data_AF-A0A2S0L357-F1
#
_entry.id   AF-A0A2S0L357-F1
#
_cell.length_a   1.000
_cell.length_b   1.000
_cell.length_c   1.000
_cell.angle_alpha   90.00
_cell.angle_beta   90.00
_cell.angle_gamma   90.00
#
_symmetry.space_group_name_H-M   'P 1'
#
loop_
_entity.id
_entity.type
_entity.pdbx_description
1 polymer ?
#
loop_
_entity_poly.entity_id
_entity_poly.type
_entity_poly.pdbx_seq_one_letter_code
_entity_poly.pdbx_strand_id
1 'polypeptide(L)' 'MKKIFKVFMIVLQISLATAGLIELIHYLNGSGSTMSPYLTGSSAVVFYLWGIRNILTFNKENE' A
#
# COMPACT_ATOMS: atom_id res chain seq x y z
N MET A 1 -5.14 8.61 -21.32
CA MET A 1 -5.74 7.57 -20.43
C MET A 1 -4.71 6.70 -19.70
N LYS A 2 -3.70 6.10 -20.37
CA LYS A 2 -2.70 5.22 -19.70
C LYS A 2 -1.94 5.87 -18.52
N LYS A 3 -1.59 7.16 -18.62
CA LYS A 3 -0.80 7.87 -17.59
C LYS A 3 -1.60 8.12 -16.30
N ILE A 4 -2.83 8.61 -16.44
CA ILE A 4 -3.77 8.83 -15.31
C ILE A 4 -4.09 7.49 -14.62
N PHE A 5 -4.29 6.43 -15.40
CA PHE A 5 -4.52 5.09 -14.85
C PHE A 5 -3.33 4.56 -14.04
N LYS A 6 -2.09 4.78 -14.50
CA LYS A 6 -0.88 4.42 -13.74
C LYS A 6 -0.79 5.18 -12.42
N VAL A 7 -1.06 6.48 -12.43
CA VAL A 7 -1.10 7.31 -11.21
C VAL A 7 -2.18 6.81 -10.25
N PHE A 8 -3.38 6.52 -10.76
CA PHE A 8 -4.47 5.95 -9.97
C PHE A 8 -4.06 4.63 -9.29
N MET A 9 -3.40 3.73 -10.03
CA MET A 9 -2.91 2.45 -9.49
C MET A 9 -1.86 2.63 -8.39
N ILE A 10 -0.96 3.61 -8.53
CA ILE A 10 0.03 3.95 -7.50
C ILE A 10 -0.68 4.44 -6.22
N VAL A 11 -1.62 5.37 -6.37
CA VAL A 11 -2.38 5.91 -5.23
C VAL A 11 -3.18 4.80 -4.54
N LEU A 12 -3.82 3.92 -5.30
CA LEU A 12 -4.57 2.78 -4.77
C LEU A 12 -3.67 1.84 -3.93
N GLN A 13 -2.48 1.53 -4.42
CA GLN A 13 -1.53 0.66 -3.71
C GLN A 13 -1.06 1.28 -2.38
N ILE A 14 -0.76 2.58 -2.37
CA ILE A 14 -0.37 3.29 -1.14
C ILE A 14 -1.53 3.34 -0.14
N SER A 15 -2.76 3.57 -0.60
CA SER A 15 -3.95 3.55 0.25
C SER A 15 -4.19 2.19 0.90
N LEU A 16 -4.07 1.09 0.12
CA LEU A 16 -4.18 -0.28 0.64
C LEU A 16 -3.07 -0.60 1.65
N ALA A 17 -1.85 -0.13 1.37
CA ALA A 17 -0.73 -0.29 2.30
C ALA A 17 -1.00 0.43 3.63
N THR A 18 -1.52 1.65 3.56
CA THR A 18 -1.84 2.46 4.73
C THR A 18 -2.95 1.82 5.56
N ALA A 19 -4.00 1.28 4.93
CA ALA A 19 -5.07 0.57 5.62
C ALA A 19 -4.55 -0.65 6.40
N GLY A 20 -3.65 -1.44 5.80
CA GLY A 20 -3.07 -2.59 6.50
C GLY A 20 -2.17 -2.20 7.67
N LEU A 21 -1.51 -1.05 7.58
CA LEU A 21 -0.70 -0.49 8.67
C LEU A 21 -1.58 0.03 9.81
N ILE A 22 -2.72 0.67 9.50
CA ILE A 22 -3.71 1.12 10.49
C ILE A 22 -4.27 -0.07 11.27
N GLU A 23 -4.55 -1.19 10.60
CA GLU A 23 -5.02 -2.42 11.26
C GLU A 23 -3.96 -3.01 12.19
N LEU A 24 -2.70 -3.05 11.75
CA LEU A 24 -1.58 -3.48 12.59
C LEU A 24 -1.41 -2.59 13.82
N ILE A 25 -1.52 -1.26 13.66
CA ILE A 25 -1.46 -0.31 14.78
C ILE A 25 -2.65 -0.52 15.73
N HIS A 26 -3.86 -0.72 15.21
CA HIS A 26 -5.03 -1.03 16.03
C HIS A 26 -4.81 -2.28 16.89
N TYR A 27 -4.29 -3.34 16.29
CA TYR A 27 -3.95 -4.56 17.00
C TYR A 27 -2.89 -4.35 18.08
N LEU A 28 -1.79 -3.65 17.76
CA LEU A 28 -0.71 -3.37 18.70
C LEU A 28 -1.16 -2.50 19.88
N ASN A 29 -2.16 -1.64 19.67
CA ASN A 29 -2.77 -0.83 20.73
C ASN A 29 -3.79 -1.60 21.59
N GLY A 30 -3.93 -2.92 21.40
CA GLY A 30 -4.86 -3.75 22.15
C GLY A 30 -6.33 -3.58 21.73
N SER A 31 -6.60 -2.84 20.66
CA SER A 31 -7.93 -2.79 20.05
C SER A 31 -8.15 -4.07 19.25
N GLY A 32 -9.32 -4.69 19.38
CA GLY A 32 -9.64 -5.92 18.67
C GLY A 32 -9.44 -5.74 17.16
N SER A 33 -8.58 -6.55 16.56
CA SER A 33 -8.35 -6.54 15.12
C SER A 33 -9.42 -7.36 14.40
N THR A 34 -9.99 -6.80 13.33
CA THR A 34 -11.02 -7.49 12.54
C THR A 34 -10.41 -8.54 11.62
N MET A 35 -9.15 -8.37 11.19
CA MET A 35 -8.35 -9.35 10.46
C MET A 35 -7.06 -9.70 11.19
N SER A 36 -6.37 -10.74 10.70
CA SER A 36 -5.09 -11.18 11.28
C SER A 36 -4.01 -10.10 11.07
N PRO A 37 -3.50 -9.47 12.14
CA PRO A 37 -2.62 -8.31 12.07
C PRO A 37 -1.30 -8.60 11.38
N TYR A 38 -0.81 -9.84 11.47
CA TYR A 38 0.41 -10.27 10.77
C TYR A 38 0.19 -10.36 9.25
N LEU A 39 -0.99 -10.77 8.80
CA LEU A 39 -1.37 -10.80 7.38
C LEU A 39 -1.62 -9.38 6.85
N THR A 40 -2.29 -8.52 7.64
CA THR A 40 -2.53 -7.13 7.22
C THR A 40 -1.24 -6.30 7.21
N GLY A 41 -0.36 -6.50 8.19
CA GLY A 41 0.96 -5.87 8.22
C GLY A 41 1.89 -6.33 7.10
N SER A 42 1.95 -7.64 6.83
CA SER A 42 2.78 -8.17 5.74
C SER A 42 2.27 -7.75 4.35
N SER A 43 0.96 -7.74 4.13
CA SER A 43 0.38 -7.20 2.89
C SER A 43 0.64 -5.70 2.74
N ALA A 44 0.61 -4.92 3.82
CA ALA A 44 0.97 -3.50 3.79
C ALA A 44 2.40 -3.27 3.26
N VAL A 45 3.36 -4.07 3.71
CA VAL A 45 4.75 -4.00 3.23
C VAL A 45 4.84 -4.32 1.73
N VAL A 46 4.12 -5.35 1.27
CA VAL A 46 4.07 -5.73 -0.16
C VAL A 46 3.47 -4.61 -1.01
N PHE A 47 2.37 -3.98 -0.56
CA PHE A 47 1.75 -2.88 -1.28
C PHE A 47 2.63 -1.62 -1.33
N TYR A 48 3.37 -1.31 -0.27
CA TYR A 48 4.36 -0.23 -0.29
C TYR A 48 5.48 -0.49 -1.30
N LEU A 49 6.08 -1.69 -1.27
CA LEU A 49 7.11 -2.09 -2.23
C LEU A 49 6.61 -1.98 -3.67
N TRP A 50 5.38 -2.41 -3.92
CA TRP A 50 4.79 -2.36 -5.26
C TRP A 50 4.47 -0.92 -5.71
N GLY A 51 3.96 -0.09 -4.79
CA GLY A 51 3.74 1.34 -5.03
C GLY A 51 5.02 2.07 -5.37
N ILE A 52 6.09 1.86 -4.59
CA ILE A 52 7.43 2.43 -4.83
C ILE A 52 7.98 1.98 -6.19
N ARG A 53 7.89 0.68 -6.51
CA ARG A 53 8.32 0.15 -7.81
C ARG A 53 7.59 0.82 -8.98
N ASN A 54 6.28 1.02 -8.83
CA ASN A 54 5.46 1.65 -9.86
C ASN A 54 5.76 3.15 -9.99
N ILE A 55 6.06 3.86 -8.90
CA ILE A 55 6.57 5.25 -8.93
C ILE A 55 7.90 5.33 -9.68
N LEU A 56 8.85 4.45 -9.35
CA LEU A 56 10.17 4.44 -10.01
C LEU A 56 10.06 4.14 -11.50
N THR A 57 9.20 3.19 -11.88
CA THR A 57 8.94 2.86 -13.28
C THR A 57 8.26 4.01 -14.00
N PHE A 58 7.29 4.66 -13.36
CA PHE A 58 6.63 5.84 -13.92
C PHE A 58 7.60 7.00 -14.13
N ASN A 59 8.54 7.23 -13.20
CA ASN A 59 9.54 8.28 -13.35
C ASN A 59 10.45 8.01 -14.55
N LYS A 60 10.95 6.76 -14.67
CA LYS A 60 11.78 6.31 -15.80
C LYS A 60 11.12 6.40 -17.18
N GLU A 61 9.79 6.26 -17.25
CA GLU A 61 9.05 6.40 -18.52
C GLU A 61 8.77 7.85 -18.91
N ASN A 62 9.02 8.81 -18.01
CA ASN A 62 8.77 10.24 -18.21
C ASN A 62 10.04 11.09 -18.33
N GLU A 63 11.20 10.46 -18.16
CA GLU A 63 12.54 11.00 -18.43
C GLU A 63 12.86 10.81 -19.93
#